data_AF-A0A6N8AH48-F1
#
_entry.id   AF-A0A6N8AH48-F1
#
_cell.length_a   1.000
_cell.length_b   1.000
_cell.length_c   1.000
_cell.angle_alpha   90.00
_cell.angle_beta   90.00
_cell.angle_gamma   90.00
#
_symmetry.space_group_name_H-M   'P 1'
#
loop_
_entity.id
_entity.type
_entity.pdbx_description
1 polymer ?
#
loop_
_entity_poly.entity_id
_entity_poly.type
_entity_poly.pdbx_seq_one_letter_code
_entity_poly.pdbx_strand_id
1 'polypeptide(L)' 'PLVTRVAAAVSEWLAGFSGEDLVLKPDLDQVPALSAERDAQWARVNGADFLSDAEKRALLGLPERADG' A
#
# COMPACT_ATOMS: atom_id res chain seq x y z
N PRO A 1 1.99 -5.08 12.99
CA PRO A 1 2.69 -4.25 14.02
C PRO A 1 4.17 -4.59 14.21
N LEU A 2 4.54 -5.86 14.44
CA LEU A 2 5.96 -6.25 14.64
C LEU A 2 6.80 -6.00 13.38
N VAL A 3 6.36 -6.50 12.23
CA VAL A 3 7.04 -6.31 10.94
C VAL A 3 7.27 -4.82 10.63
N THR A 4 6.28 -3.96 10.87
CA THR A 4 6.42 -2.50 10.69
C THR A 4 7.54 -1.92 11.54
N ARG A 5 7.64 -2.33 12.82
CA ARG A 5 8.69 -1.85 13.72
C ARG A 5 10.08 -2.34 13.30
N VAL A 6 10.18 -3.61 12.88
CA VAL A 6 11.44 -4.18 12.39
C VAL A 6 11.87 -3.49 11.09
N ALA A 7 10.95 -3.30 10.14
CA ALA A 7 11.23 -2.59 8.89
C ALA A 7 11.73 -1.16 9.16
N ALA A 8 11.11 -0.44 10.09
CA ALA A 8 11.56 0.90 10.48
C ALA A 8 12.98 0.90 11.09
N ALA A 9 13.28 -0.04 11.98
CA ALA A 9 14.62 -0.14 12.57
C ALA A 9 15.69 -0.48 11.53
N VAL A 10 15.37 -1.35 10.56
CA VAL A 10 16.28 -1.69 9.46
C VAL A 10 16.46 -0.51 8.51
N SER A 11 15.39 0.25 8.23
CA SER A 11 15.47 1.49 7.44
C SER A 11 16.42 2.51 8.04
N GLU A 12 16.27 2.78 9.34
CA GLU A 12 17.13 3.71 10.07
C GLU A 12 18.61 3.26 10.02
N TRP A 13 18.85 1.97 10.26
CA TRP A 13 20.19 1.42 10.20
C TRP A 13 20.81 1.55 8.81
N LEU A 14 20.05 1.28 7.75
CA LEU A 14 20.51 1.40 6.36
C LEU A 14 20.71 2.86 5.91
N ALA A 15 19.86 3.79 6.35
CA ALA A 15 20.01 5.22 6.06
C ALA A 15 21.36 5.75 6.57
N GLY A 16 21.85 5.23 7.70
CA GLY A 16 23.19 5.54 8.21
C GLY A 16 24.35 5.10 7.30
N PHE A 17 24.14 4.15 6.38
CA PHE A 17 25.16 3.72 5.41
C PHE A 17 25.09 4.47 4.08
N SER A 18 23.88 4.79 3.60
CA SER A 18 23.69 5.49 2.33
C SER A 18 23.82 7.01 2.48
N GLY A 19 23.56 7.56 3.67
CA GLY A 19 23.39 9.00 3.87
C GLY A 19 22.09 9.56 3.27
N GLU A 20 21.20 8.66 2.83
CA GLU A 20 19.91 8.97 2.20
C GLU A 20 18.76 8.47 3.09
N ASP A 21 17.65 9.22 3.10
CA ASP A 21 16.43 8.80 3.79
C ASP A 21 15.80 7.59 3.08
N LEU A 22 15.96 6.40 3.67
CA LEU A 22 15.38 5.16 3.17
C LEU A 22 14.14 4.77 3.97
N VAL A 23 13.07 4.36 3.27
CA VAL A 23 11.85 3.82 3.91
C VAL A 23 11.54 2.43 3.37
N LEU A 24 11.62 1.43 4.25
CA LEU A 24 11.21 0.05 4.00
C LEU A 24 9.79 -0.12 4.54
N LYS A 25 8.90 -0.61 3.68
CA LYS A 25 7.52 -0.93 4.05
C LYS A 25 7.21 -2.38 3.69
N PRO A 26 6.55 -3.12 4.58
CA PRO A 26 6.03 -4.43 4.21
C PRO A 26 4.93 -4.29 3.17
N ASP A 27 4.95 -5.18 2.19
CA ASP A 27 3.86 -5.36 1.25
C ASP A 27 2.77 -6.21 1.92
N LEU A 28 1.70 -5.55 2.36
CA LEU A 28 0.56 -6.21 3.01
C LEU A 28 -0.38 -6.90 2.00
N ASP A 29 -0.29 -6.54 0.71
CA ASP A 29 -1.09 -7.17 -0.34
C ASP A 29 -0.60 -8.60 -0.62
N GLN A 30 0.68 -8.86 -0.37
CA GLN A 30 1.30 -10.18 -0.48
C GLN A 30 1.05 -11.09 0.73
N VAL A 31 0.28 -10.65 1.74
CA VAL A 31 -0.06 -11.47 2.91
C VAL A 31 -1.40 -12.18 2.66
N PRO A 32 -1.45 -13.51 2.51
CA PRO A 32 -2.70 -14.24 2.26
C PRO A 32 -3.72 -14.08 3.38
N ALA A 33 -3.27 -14.00 4.63
CA ALA A 33 -4.13 -13.84 5.79
C ALA A 33 -4.89 -12.50 5.83
N LEU A 34 -4.50 -11.52 5.01
CA LEU A 34 -5.16 -10.21 4.90
C LEU A 34 -6.09 -10.13 3.67
N SER A 35 -6.37 -11.26 2.99
CA SER A 35 -7.22 -11.25 1.80
C SER A 35 -8.63 -10.78 2.09
N ALA A 36 -9.22 -11.19 3.22
CA ALA A 36 -10.58 -10.81 3.58
C ALA A 36 -10.73 -9.29 3.81
N GLU A 37 -9.74 -8.67 4.47
CA GLU A 37 -9.70 -7.22 4.67
C GLU A 37 -9.55 -6.48 3.33
N ARG A 38 -8.72 -6.99 2.42
CA ARG A 38 -8.60 -6.44 1.06
C ARG A 38 -9.91 -6.54 0.29
N ASP A 39 -10.54 -7.69 0.30
CA ASP A 39 -11.83 -7.90 -0.38
C ASP A 39 -12.90 -6.95 0.17
N ALA A 40 -12.95 -6.75 1.49
CA ALA A 40 -13.86 -5.80 2.12
C ALA A 40 -13.58 -4.35 1.71
N GLN A 41 -12.30 -3.95 1.60
CA GLN A 41 -11.91 -2.63 1.10
C GLN A 41 -12.33 -2.45 -0.36
N TRP A 42 -12.03 -3.44 -1.21
CA TRP A 42 -12.38 -3.45 -2.63
C TRP A 42 -13.89 -3.35 -2.84
N ALA A 43 -14.68 -4.12 -2.11
CA ALA A 43 -16.14 -4.06 -2.17
C ALA A 43 -16.67 -2.66 -1.78
N ARG A 44 -16.11 -2.06 -0.72
CA ARG A 44 -16.50 -0.71 -0.25
C ARG A 44 -16.21 0.36 -1.29
N VAL A 45 -15.04 0.31 -1.93
CA VAL A 45 -14.65 1.29 -2.95
C VAL A 45 -15.45 1.08 -4.23
N ASN A 46 -15.67 -0.16 -4.66
CA ASN A 46 -16.44 -0.46 -5.86
C ASN A 46 -17.90 -0.01 -5.74
N GLY A 47 -18.53 -0.20 -4.57
CA GLY A 47 -19.91 0.20 -4.31
C GLY A 47 -20.12 1.70 -4.05
N ALA A 48 -19.08 2.52 -4.09
CA ALA A 48 -19.19 3.97 -3.96
C ALA A 48 -19.53 4.60 -5.33
N ASP A 49 -20.82 4.70 -5.65
CA ASP A 49 -21.31 5.19 -6.96
C ASP A 49 -21.01 6.68 -7.21
N PHE A 50 -20.70 7.43 -6.17
CA PHE A 50 -20.32 8.85 -6.27
C PHE A 50 -18.86 9.07 -6.68
N LEU A 51 -18.05 8.01 -6.72
CA LEU A 51 -16.65 8.07 -7.14
C LEU A 51 -16.51 7.68 -8.61
N SER A 52 -15.69 8.43 -9.33
CA SER A 52 -15.21 8.07 -10.67
C SER A 52 -14.25 6.87 -10.62
N ASP A 53 -14.07 6.20 -11.76
CA ASP A 53 -13.13 5.08 -11.89
C ASP A 53 -11.70 5.49 -11.52
N ALA A 54 -11.29 6.72 -11.84
CA ALA A 54 -9.97 7.24 -11.51
C ALA A 54 -9.79 7.37 -9.98
N GLU A 55 -10.78 7.92 -9.28
CA GLU A 55 -10.77 8.04 -7.83
C GLU A 55 -10.77 6.67 -7.14
N LYS A 56 -11.57 5.72 -7.64
CA LYS A 56 -11.58 4.33 -7.14
C LYS A 56 -10.22 3.67 -7.27
N ARG A 57 -9.53 3.83 -8.42
CA ARG A 57 -8.18 3.30 -8.64
C ARG A 57 -7.15 3.90 -7.71
N ALA A 58 -7.17 5.22 -7.53
CA ALA A 58 -6.26 5.92 -6.62
C ALA A 58 -6.41 5.43 -5.18
N LEU A 59 -7.65 5.24 -4.70
CA LEU A 59 -7.94 4.73 -3.35
C LEU A 59 -7.50 3.28 -3.13
N LEU A 60 -7.42 2.49 -4.21
CA LEU A 60 -6.93 1.10 -4.19
C LEU A 60 -5.42 0.99 -4.53
N GLY A 61 -4.71 2.11 -4.71
CA GLY A 61 -3.28 2.11 -5.03
C GLY A 61 -2.96 1.62 -6.45
N LEU A 62 -3.95 1.60 -7.35
CA LEU A 62 -3.75 1.20 -8.74
C LEU A 62 -3.21 2.40 -9.56
N PRO A 63 -2.31 2.17 -10.52
CA PRO A 63 -1.78 3.24 -11.37
C PRO A 63 -2.90 3.90 -12.19
N GLU A 64 -2.69 5.16 -12.55
CA GLU A 64 -3.57 5.83 -13.51
C GLU A 64 -3.67 5.01 -14.79
N ARG A 65 -4.86 5.01 -15.40
CA ARG A 65 -5.04 4.36 -16.69
C ARG A 65 -4.23 5.18 -17.69
N ALA A 66 -3.20 4.60 -18.29
CA ALA A 66 -2.51 5.26 -19.38
C ALA A 66 -3.54 5.49 -20.51
N ASP A 67 -3.83 6.75 -20.79
CA ASP A 67 -4.60 7.12 -21.97
C ASP A 67 -3.81 6.68 -23.20
N GLY A 68 -4.42 5.83 -24.03
CA GLY A 68 -3.87 5.36 -25.30
C GLY A 68 -4.19 6.31 -26.44
#